data_AF-A0AAD4NDR2-F1
#
_entry.id   AF-A0AAD4NDR2-F1
#
_cell.length_a   1.000
_cell.length_b   1.000
_cell.length_c   1.000
_cell.angle_alpha   90.00
_cell.angle_beta   90.00
_cell.angle_gamma   90.00
#
_symmetry.space_group_name_H-M   'P 1'
#
loop_
_entity.id
_entity.type
_entity.pdbx_description
1 polymer ?
#
loop_
_entity_poly.entity_id
_entity_poly.type
_entity_poly.pdbx_seq_one_letter_code
_entity_poly.pdbx_strand_id
1 'polypeptide(L)'
;MAAHTPMEGTSAATANHRHSPPVDPAESPKKNRPKASRLRQQQLPAWQPILTAKTVIPTVLVTGVIFIPIGVALIIASNKDSFSLIYHNPTGSSLVSWTYRGVVWEVDKSVKFNNPILAQGEDLCRKFNKTEKPQNWAKSPCELDPLDPDNNGFKNADFITWMRTAALPDFRKPYRKLERIGNFVDGLPSGNYTLSIQNNYNVTSFGGRKSFIISTTSWAGGKNPFLGIAYLVVGSLCILLGVIFLILHLKFGHSLSEIAVVD
;
A
#
# COMPACT_ATOMS: atom_id res chain seq x y z
N MET A 1 53.23 57.13 26.83
CA MET A 1 53.93 55.98 27.41
C MET A 1 53.63 55.96 28.91
N ALA A 2 53.32 54.84 29.56
CA ALA A 2 53.10 53.48 29.07
C ALA A 2 52.20 52.68 30.04
N ALA A 3 51.73 51.49 29.62
CA ALA A 3 51.00 50.45 30.39
C ALA A 3 49.68 50.88 31.09
N HIS A 4 48.51 50.39 30.68
CA HIS A 4 47.95 49.04 30.90
C HIS A 4 47.54 48.71 32.36
N THR A 5 46.24 48.90 32.63
CA THR A 5 45.24 47.87 33.03
C THR A 5 45.71 46.47 33.49
N PRO A 6 44.90 45.74 34.30
CA PRO A 6 43.81 46.15 35.20
C PRO A 6 43.93 45.50 36.61
N MET A 7 42.92 45.65 37.47
CA MET A 7 42.69 44.78 38.64
C MET A 7 41.22 44.77 39.09
N GLU A 8 40.82 43.67 39.74
CA GLU A 8 39.53 43.46 40.46
C GLU A 8 38.23 43.48 39.62
N GLY A 9 37.12 42.86 40.06
CA GLY A 9 36.88 42.14 41.32
C GLY A 9 35.69 41.16 41.28
N THR A 10 35.62 40.29 42.29
CA THR A 10 34.81 39.06 42.32
C THR A 10 33.32 39.24 42.64
N SER A 11 32.50 38.32 42.12
CA SER A 11 31.19 37.89 42.66
C SER A 11 29.96 38.77 42.43
N ALA A 12 28.78 38.13 42.52
CA ALA A 12 27.47 38.71 42.22
C ALA A 12 26.73 39.24 43.46
N ALA A 13 25.92 40.29 43.27
CA ALA A 13 25.04 40.84 44.31
C ALA A 13 23.79 39.97 44.54
N THR A 14 23.13 40.15 45.70
CA THR A 14 21.86 39.48 46.03
C THR A 14 20.77 40.46 46.52
N ALA A 15 19.75 40.65 45.67
CA ALA A 15 18.29 40.79 45.89
C ALA A 15 17.66 41.61 47.05
N ASN A 16 16.46 42.18 46.77
CA ASN A 16 15.39 42.63 47.70
C ASN A 16 14.16 43.10 46.86
N HIS A 17 12.92 43.34 47.32
CA HIS A 17 12.18 43.14 48.58
C HIS A 17 10.64 43.24 48.32
N ARG A 18 9.75 42.47 49.01
CA ARG A 18 8.34 42.84 49.42
C ARG A 18 7.53 41.70 50.06
N HIS A 19 6.41 42.04 50.71
CA HIS A 19 5.49 41.14 51.46
C HIS A 19 4.00 41.59 51.34
N SER A 20 3.05 40.73 51.69
CA SER A 20 1.58 40.89 51.52
C SER A 20 0.79 40.33 52.75
N PRO A 21 -0.55 40.50 52.90
CA PRO A 21 -1.21 40.44 54.22
C PRO A 21 -1.54 39.02 54.74
N PRO A 22 -1.80 38.87 56.06
CA PRO A 22 -1.93 37.57 56.72
C PRO A 22 -3.37 37.04 56.84
N VAL A 23 -3.53 35.75 56.53
CA VAL A 23 -4.56 34.83 57.06
C VAL A 23 -3.86 33.48 57.26
N ASP A 24 -4.17 32.79 58.37
CA ASP A 24 -3.41 31.63 58.85
C ASP A 24 -3.28 30.47 57.85
N PRO A 25 -2.15 29.74 57.89
CA PRO A 25 -1.17 29.87 56.81
C PRO A 25 -1.57 29.10 55.55
N ALA A 26 -2.36 29.76 54.71
CA ALA A 26 -2.60 29.36 53.33
C ALA A 26 -1.27 29.49 52.52
N GLU A 27 -0.39 28.50 52.66
CA GLU A 27 0.98 28.49 52.16
C GLU A 27 1.06 29.00 50.72
N SER A 28 1.58 30.22 50.55
CA SER A 28 1.52 30.93 49.27
C SER A 28 2.12 30.06 48.15
N PRO A 29 1.48 29.99 46.97
CA PRO A 29 1.76 28.93 46.00
C PRO A 29 3.17 29.07 45.42
N LYS A 30 4.13 28.40 46.06
CA LYS A 30 5.55 28.35 45.69
C LYS A 30 5.67 28.07 44.20
N LYS A 31 6.16 29.06 43.44
CA LYS A 31 6.15 29.12 41.97
C LYS A 31 6.68 27.85 41.26
N ASN A 32 7.59 27.13 41.93
CA ASN A 32 8.24 25.92 41.42
C ASN A 32 7.76 24.61 42.08
N ARG A 33 6.84 24.65 43.06
CA ARG A 33 6.29 23.43 43.69
C ARG A 33 5.31 22.76 42.70
N PRO A 34 5.45 21.46 42.38
CA PRO A 34 4.55 20.80 41.44
C PRO A 34 3.10 20.80 41.96
N LYS A 35 2.15 21.15 41.09
CA LYS A 35 0.72 21.21 41.42
C LYS A 35 0.24 19.88 42.03
N ALA A 36 -0.44 19.93 43.17
CA ALA A 36 -0.99 18.77 43.89
C ALA A 36 -2.22 18.18 43.18
N SER A 37 -1.98 17.53 42.04
CA SER A 37 -2.96 16.73 41.30
C SER A 37 -2.49 15.28 41.30
N ARG A 38 -3.44 14.34 41.41
CA ARG A 38 -3.19 12.88 41.40
C ARG A 38 -2.25 12.44 40.26
N LEU A 39 -2.38 13.05 39.08
CA LEU A 39 -1.48 12.80 37.93
C LEU A 39 -0.03 13.22 38.21
N ARG A 40 0.20 14.42 38.76
CA ARG A 40 1.55 14.94 39.05
C ARG A 40 2.16 14.38 40.33
N GLN A 41 1.34 13.85 41.23
CA GLN A 41 1.76 13.16 42.45
C GLN A 41 1.86 11.64 42.26
N GLN A 42 1.58 11.12 41.05
CA GLN A 42 1.57 9.69 40.72
C GLN A 42 0.61 8.85 41.59
N GLN A 43 -0.44 9.48 42.12
CA GLN A 43 -1.50 8.90 42.95
C GLN A 43 -2.80 8.72 42.14
N LEU A 44 -2.68 8.28 40.89
CA LEU A 44 -3.82 7.76 40.13
C LEU A 44 -4.09 6.31 40.57
N PRO A 45 -5.36 5.85 40.56
CA PRO A 45 -5.66 4.45 40.82
C PRO A 45 -5.07 3.57 39.71
N ALA A 46 -3.97 2.89 40.03
CA ALA A 46 -3.26 2.01 39.11
C ALA A 46 -3.62 0.55 39.38
N TRP A 47 -4.05 -0.18 38.36
CA TRP A 47 -4.15 -1.63 38.42
C TRP A 47 -2.75 -2.24 38.27
N GLN A 48 -2.32 -3.01 39.26
CA GLN A 48 -0.99 -3.65 39.30
C GLN A 48 -1.15 -5.18 39.24
N PRO A 49 -1.21 -5.79 38.04
CA PRO A 49 -1.38 -7.23 37.91
C PRO A 49 -0.10 -7.98 38.32
N ILE A 50 -0.13 -8.65 39.47
CA ILE A 50 0.96 -9.51 39.93
C ILE A 50 0.87 -10.85 39.19
N LEU A 51 1.67 -10.98 38.12
CA LEU A 51 1.75 -12.15 37.24
C LEU A 51 2.33 -13.37 37.96
N THR A 52 1.48 -14.05 38.73
CA THR A 52 1.82 -15.24 39.52
C THR A 52 1.52 -16.50 38.70
N ALA A 53 2.28 -17.58 38.87
CA ALA A 53 2.05 -18.84 38.15
C ALA A 53 0.57 -19.32 38.20
N LYS A 54 -0.10 -19.14 39.35
CA LYS A 54 -1.52 -19.47 39.56
C LYS A 54 -2.50 -18.70 38.65
N THR A 55 -2.13 -17.51 38.16
CA THR A 55 -2.97 -16.71 37.23
C THR A 55 -2.48 -16.80 35.79
N VAL A 56 -1.16 -16.93 35.56
CA VAL A 56 -0.56 -17.04 34.22
C VAL A 56 -0.86 -18.39 33.55
N ILE A 57 -0.71 -19.51 34.26
CA ILE A 57 -0.91 -20.85 33.68
C ILE A 57 -2.34 -21.02 33.09
N PRO A 58 -3.45 -20.76 33.82
CA PRO A 58 -4.78 -20.93 33.26
C PRO A 58 -5.07 -19.92 32.12
N THR A 59 -4.57 -18.68 32.18
CA THR A 59 -4.82 -17.70 31.10
C THR A 59 -4.09 -18.06 29.80
N VAL A 60 -2.86 -18.57 29.88
CA VAL A 60 -2.14 -19.10 28.71
C VAL A 60 -2.82 -20.35 28.15
N LEU A 61 -3.26 -21.28 29.01
CA LEU A 61 -3.97 -22.49 28.56
C LEU A 61 -5.30 -22.17 27.87
N VAL A 62 -6.12 -21.26 28.43
CA VAL A 62 -7.37 -20.81 27.80
C VAL A 62 -7.10 -20.12 26.46
N THR A 63 -6.07 -19.26 26.39
CA THR A 63 -5.67 -18.62 25.12
C THR A 63 -5.26 -19.67 24.08
N GLY A 64 -4.49 -20.68 24.46
CA GLY A 64 -4.12 -21.80 23.59
C GLY A 64 -5.32 -22.62 23.11
N VAL A 65 -6.23 -22.99 24.01
CA VAL A 65 -7.45 -23.77 23.67
C VAL A 65 -8.39 -22.99 22.73
N ILE A 66 -8.40 -21.66 22.78
CA ILE A 66 -9.14 -20.83 21.81
C ILE A 66 -8.36 -20.68 20.49
N PHE A 67 -7.05 -20.45 20.54
CA PHE A 67 -6.26 -20.11 19.35
C PHE A 67 -5.87 -21.33 18.51
N ILE A 68 -5.76 -22.53 19.09
CA ILE A 68 -5.48 -23.78 18.35
C ILE A 68 -6.59 -24.11 17.32
N PRO A 69 -7.88 -24.22 17.67
CA PRO A 69 -8.93 -24.52 16.69
C PRO A 69 -9.10 -23.39 15.66
N ILE A 70 -8.88 -22.12 16.05
CA ILE A 70 -8.85 -21.00 15.10
C ILE A 70 -7.68 -21.16 14.11
N GLY A 71 -6.49 -21.49 14.60
CA GLY A 71 -5.31 -21.75 13.77
C GLY A 71 -5.49 -22.94 12.83
N VAL A 72 -6.06 -24.05 13.32
CA VAL A 72 -6.38 -25.23 12.49
C VAL A 72 -7.43 -24.89 11.42
N ALA A 73 -8.48 -24.13 11.76
CA ALA A 73 -9.46 -23.68 10.78
C ALA A 73 -8.85 -22.75 9.71
N LEU A 74 -7.93 -21.85 10.09
CA LEU A 74 -7.20 -20.99 9.16
C LEU A 74 -6.23 -21.79 8.27
N ILE A 75 -5.59 -22.85 8.79
CA ILE A 75 -4.74 -23.76 8.01
C ILE A 75 -5.58 -24.56 7.01
N ILE A 76 -6.74 -25.08 7.40
CA ILE A 76 -7.66 -25.81 6.50
C ILE A 76 -8.23 -24.89 5.41
N ALA A 77 -8.45 -23.61 5.72
CA ALA A 77 -8.85 -22.59 4.75
C ALA A 77 -7.72 -22.12 3.80
N SER A 78 -6.46 -22.46 4.08
CA SER A 78 -5.27 -21.91 3.42
C SER A 78 -4.93 -22.57 2.07
N ASN A 79 -5.81 -22.41 1.08
CA ASN A 79 -5.53 -22.74 -0.33
C ASN A 79 -5.22 -21.47 -1.16
N LYS A 80 -4.75 -21.62 -2.42
CA LYS A 80 -4.48 -20.49 -3.34
C LYS A 80 -5.71 -20.17 -4.19
N ASP A 81 -5.99 -18.89 -4.44
CA ASP A 81 -7.05 -18.47 -5.37
C ASP A 81 -6.71 -18.94 -6.81
N SER A 82 -7.28 -20.07 -7.20
CA SER A 82 -7.11 -20.67 -8.53
C SER A 82 -8.27 -20.24 -9.43
N PHE A 83 -7.94 -19.94 -10.68
CA PHE A 83 -8.89 -19.46 -11.70
C PHE A 83 -8.75 -20.34 -12.93
N SER A 84 -9.86 -20.94 -13.39
CA SER A 84 -9.91 -21.62 -14.68
C SER A 84 -11.14 -21.16 -15.46
N LEU A 85 -10.94 -20.90 -16.75
CA LEU A 85 -12.01 -20.52 -17.67
C LEU A 85 -12.14 -21.63 -18.71
N ILE A 86 -13.33 -22.20 -18.81
CA ILE A 86 -13.67 -23.28 -19.74
C ILE A 86 -14.53 -22.66 -20.83
N TYR A 87 -14.09 -22.76 -22.08
CA TYR A 87 -14.89 -22.40 -23.25
C TYR A 87 -15.79 -23.56 -23.65
N HIS A 88 -17.07 -23.29 -23.89
CA HIS A 88 -18.05 -24.29 -24.34
C HIS A 88 -18.36 -24.08 -25.84
N ASN A 89 -17.81 -24.95 -26.67
CA ASN A 89 -18.11 -25.07 -28.09
C ASN A 89 -19.25 -26.11 -28.27
N PRO A 90 -20.17 -25.96 -29.25
CA PRO A 90 -21.09 -27.02 -29.65
C PRO A 90 -20.48 -28.43 -29.83
N THR A 91 -19.19 -28.54 -30.16
CA THR A 91 -18.48 -29.83 -30.31
C THR A 91 -17.77 -30.34 -29.05
N GLY A 92 -17.71 -29.55 -27.96
CA GLY A 92 -17.02 -29.94 -26.72
C GLY A 92 -16.56 -28.75 -25.87
N SER A 93 -16.01 -29.03 -24.69
CA SER A 93 -15.49 -27.99 -23.80
C SER A 93 -13.96 -27.98 -23.82
N SER A 94 -13.34 -26.81 -24.00
CA SER A 94 -11.88 -26.64 -24.02
C SER A 94 -11.44 -25.67 -22.92
N LEU A 95 -10.41 -26.04 -22.16
CA LEU A 95 -9.75 -25.12 -21.23
C LEU A 95 -9.13 -23.96 -22.00
N VAL A 96 -9.33 -22.73 -21.53
CA VAL A 96 -8.65 -21.54 -22.07
C VAL A 96 -7.20 -21.55 -21.58
N SER A 97 -6.25 -21.57 -22.52
CA SER A 97 -4.83 -21.45 -22.20
C SER A 97 -4.45 -20.01 -21.87
N TRP A 98 -3.64 -19.85 -20.83
CA TRP A 98 -3.10 -18.54 -20.44
C TRP A 98 -1.69 -18.69 -19.88
N THR A 99 -0.87 -17.68 -20.15
CA THR A 99 0.50 -17.61 -19.66
C THR A 99 0.67 -16.52 -18.59
N TYR A 100 1.66 -16.70 -17.73
CA TYR A 100 2.17 -15.65 -16.85
C TYR A 100 3.27 -14.82 -17.54
N ARG A 101 3.85 -15.32 -18.65
CA ARG A 101 4.98 -14.67 -19.33
C ARG A 101 4.53 -13.36 -19.99
N GLY A 102 5.27 -12.28 -19.75
CA GLY A 102 4.90 -10.92 -20.16
C GLY A 102 3.71 -10.29 -19.38
N VAL A 103 3.36 -10.80 -18.20
CA VAL A 103 2.44 -10.13 -17.24
C VAL A 103 3.19 -9.10 -16.38
N VAL A 104 4.44 -9.42 -16.03
CA VAL A 104 5.36 -8.59 -15.23
C VAL A 104 6.32 -7.84 -16.17
N TRP A 105 6.79 -6.66 -15.77
CA TRP A 105 7.81 -5.91 -16.51
C TRP A 105 9.17 -6.60 -16.43
N GLU A 106 9.84 -6.77 -17.56
CA GLU A 106 11.13 -7.48 -17.59
C GLU A 106 12.21 -6.82 -16.71
N VAL A 107 12.15 -5.50 -16.48
CA VAL A 107 13.04 -4.81 -15.53
C VAL A 107 12.76 -5.19 -14.06
N ASP A 108 11.48 -5.36 -13.68
CA ASP A 108 11.13 -5.90 -12.36
C ASP A 108 11.69 -7.34 -12.23
N LYS A 109 11.56 -8.20 -13.25
CA LYS A 109 11.97 -9.62 -13.23
C LYS A 109 13.48 -9.89 -13.37
N SER A 110 14.21 -9.06 -14.12
CA SER A 110 15.65 -9.25 -14.39
C SER A 110 16.54 -8.53 -13.39
N VAL A 111 16.23 -7.28 -13.05
CA VAL A 111 17.10 -6.43 -12.22
C VAL A 111 16.67 -6.46 -10.75
N LYS A 112 15.39 -6.17 -10.48
CA LYS A 112 14.92 -5.83 -9.13
C LYS A 112 14.56 -7.03 -8.26
N PHE A 113 13.87 -8.02 -8.82
CA PHE A 113 13.49 -9.23 -8.09
C PHE A 113 14.39 -10.38 -8.52
N ASN A 114 15.29 -10.78 -7.64
CA ASN A 114 16.23 -11.88 -7.88
C ASN A 114 16.17 -12.91 -6.75
N ASN A 115 16.32 -14.19 -7.13
CA ASN A 115 16.53 -15.28 -6.17
C ASN A 115 17.96 -15.22 -5.62
N PRO A 116 18.24 -15.77 -4.43
CA PRO A 116 19.60 -15.90 -3.93
C PRO A 116 20.52 -16.65 -4.91
N ILE A 117 21.81 -16.32 -4.91
CA ILE A 117 22.81 -17.01 -5.75
C ILE A 117 22.95 -18.46 -5.26
N LEU A 118 22.70 -19.41 -6.16
CA LEU A 118 22.85 -20.85 -5.93
C LEU A 118 24.24 -21.31 -6.40
N ALA A 119 24.88 -22.20 -5.64
CA ALA A 119 26.06 -22.92 -6.09
C ALA A 119 25.68 -24.09 -7.02
N GLN A 120 26.65 -24.63 -7.78
CA GLN A 120 26.44 -25.84 -8.58
C GLN A 120 25.84 -26.99 -7.72
N GLY A 121 24.67 -27.49 -8.12
CA GLY A 121 23.96 -28.56 -7.42
C GLY A 121 23.21 -28.12 -6.14
N GLU A 122 23.13 -26.83 -5.85
CA GLU A 122 22.36 -26.31 -4.72
C GLU A 122 20.93 -25.93 -5.13
N ASP A 123 19.94 -26.54 -4.50
CA ASP A 123 18.53 -26.23 -4.71
C ASP A 123 18.09 -24.93 -3.98
N LEU A 124 17.08 -24.25 -4.55
CA LEU A 124 16.50 -23.03 -4.03
C LEU A 124 15.87 -23.21 -2.64
N CYS A 125 15.17 -24.32 -2.37
CA CYS A 125 14.61 -24.57 -1.03
C CYS A 125 15.71 -24.84 0.00
N ARG A 126 16.78 -25.54 -0.39
CA ARG A 126 17.96 -25.73 0.48
C ARG A 126 18.56 -24.39 0.92
N LYS A 127 18.53 -23.37 0.05
CA LYS A 127 18.98 -22.00 0.37
C LYS A 127 18.11 -21.29 1.41
N PHE A 128 16.80 -21.54 1.40
CA PHE A 128 15.85 -20.98 2.36
C PHE A 128 15.74 -21.77 3.69
N ASN A 129 16.52 -22.85 3.89
CA ASN A 129 16.49 -23.69 5.10
C ASN A 129 16.89 -22.97 6.42
N LYS A 130 17.29 -21.69 6.38
CA LYS A 130 17.52 -20.83 7.56
C LYS A 130 16.52 -19.66 7.65
N THR A 131 15.41 -19.74 6.93
CA THR A 131 14.35 -18.71 6.90
C THR A 131 12.99 -19.37 7.06
N GLU A 132 12.08 -18.72 7.78
CA GLU A 132 10.70 -19.17 7.92
C GLU A 132 9.79 -18.50 6.88
N LYS A 133 8.70 -19.18 6.47
CA LYS A 133 7.71 -18.60 5.56
C LYS A 133 6.82 -17.58 6.30
N PRO A 134 6.24 -16.59 5.60
CA PRO A 134 5.29 -15.67 6.24
C PRO A 134 4.10 -16.42 6.85
N GLN A 135 3.63 -16.00 8.02
CA GLN A 135 2.61 -16.71 8.82
C GLN A 135 1.36 -17.17 8.04
N ASN A 136 0.90 -16.36 7.07
CA ASN A 136 -0.31 -16.63 6.28
C ASN A 136 0.00 -17.28 4.91
N TRP A 137 1.19 -17.84 4.70
CA TRP A 137 1.58 -18.51 3.46
C TRP A 137 1.54 -20.04 3.61
N ALA A 138 0.71 -20.71 2.81
CA ALA A 138 0.68 -22.17 2.73
C ALA A 138 2.05 -22.75 2.35
N LYS A 139 2.69 -22.15 1.34
CA LYS A 139 3.95 -22.59 0.71
C LYS A 139 5.06 -21.56 0.93
N SER A 140 6.30 -21.99 1.06
CA SER A 140 7.47 -21.10 1.08
C SER A 140 7.76 -20.51 -0.32
N PRO A 141 8.63 -19.48 -0.44
CA PRO A 141 8.94 -18.86 -1.74
C PRO A 141 9.46 -19.85 -2.80
N CYS A 142 10.25 -20.85 -2.42
CA CYS A 142 10.82 -21.85 -3.35
C CYS A 142 9.81 -22.93 -3.81
N GLU A 143 8.62 -22.95 -3.22
CA GLU A 143 7.54 -23.88 -3.57
C GLU A 143 6.41 -23.17 -4.35
N LEU A 144 6.62 -21.91 -4.77
CA LEU A 144 5.59 -21.12 -5.45
C LEU A 144 5.26 -21.69 -6.83
N ASP A 145 6.29 -22.09 -7.59
CA ASP A 145 6.18 -22.80 -8.87
C ASP A 145 7.37 -23.77 -9.07
N PRO A 146 7.30 -25.01 -8.56
CA PRO A 146 8.40 -25.98 -8.69
C PRO A 146 8.66 -26.51 -10.10
N LEU A 147 7.76 -26.25 -11.06
CA LEU A 147 7.84 -26.78 -12.43
C LEU A 147 8.61 -25.84 -13.37
N ASP A 148 8.58 -24.54 -13.10
CA ASP A 148 9.21 -23.51 -13.93
C ASP A 148 10.19 -22.66 -13.10
N PRO A 149 11.51 -22.95 -13.13
CA PRO A 149 12.52 -22.22 -12.36
C PRO A 149 12.56 -20.72 -12.64
N ASP A 150 12.17 -20.29 -13.86
CA ASP A 150 12.03 -18.87 -14.23
C ASP A 150 10.87 -18.18 -13.52
N ASN A 151 9.94 -18.93 -12.93
CA ASN A 151 8.75 -18.44 -12.23
C ASN A 151 8.73 -18.82 -10.74
N ASN A 152 9.85 -19.30 -10.18
CA ASN A 152 9.93 -19.75 -8.80
C ASN A 152 10.68 -18.76 -7.88
N GLY A 153 10.47 -18.85 -6.56
CA GLY A 153 11.07 -17.92 -5.60
C GLY A 153 10.52 -16.50 -5.74
N PHE A 154 11.39 -15.52 -5.49
CA PHE A 154 11.08 -14.11 -5.66
C PHE A 154 10.96 -13.68 -7.14
N LYS A 155 11.34 -14.54 -8.10
CA LYS A 155 11.08 -14.33 -9.54
C LYS A 155 9.67 -14.69 -9.99
N ASN A 156 8.83 -15.24 -9.10
CA ASN A 156 7.46 -15.61 -9.40
C ASN A 156 6.59 -14.41 -9.81
N ALA A 157 5.88 -14.55 -10.94
CA ALA A 157 5.13 -13.46 -11.53
C ALA A 157 3.95 -12.96 -10.67
N ASP A 158 3.27 -13.85 -9.93
CA ASP A 158 2.20 -13.47 -9.01
C ASP A 158 2.75 -12.72 -7.79
N PHE A 159 3.88 -13.19 -7.24
CA PHE A 159 4.58 -12.52 -6.15
C PHE A 159 5.02 -11.10 -6.54
N ILE A 160 5.74 -10.93 -7.67
CA ILE A 160 6.18 -9.61 -8.14
C ILE A 160 4.98 -8.68 -8.38
N THR A 161 3.93 -9.21 -9.01
CA THR A 161 2.68 -8.47 -9.26
C THR A 161 2.00 -8.06 -7.95
N TRP A 162 2.04 -8.89 -6.91
CA TRP A 162 1.52 -8.56 -5.59
C TRP A 162 2.36 -7.48 -4.90
N MET A 163 3.69 -7.62 -4.90
CA MET A 163 4.64 -6.70 -4.26
C MET A 163 4.66 -5.30 -4.87
N ARG A 164 4.17 -5.11 -6.10
CA ARG A 164 3.96 -3.78 -6.69
C ARG A 164 2.75 -3.09 -6.03
N THR A 165 3.02 -2.19 -5.09
CA THR A 165 2.01 -1.40 -4.37
C THR A 165 1.11 -0.61 -5.34
N ALA A 166 -0.18 -0.54 -5.00
CA ALA A 166 -1.15 0.29 -5.71
C ALA A 166 -1.20 1.71 -5.11
N ALA A 167 -1.56 2.69 -5.93
CA ALA A 167 -1.71 4.09 -5.49
C ALA A 167 -3.11 4.43 -4.94
N LEU A 168 -4.06 3.49 -5.02
CA LEU A 168 -5.46 3.65 -4.64
C LEU A 168 -5.96 2.38 -3.91
N PRO A 169 -6.97 2.49 -3.03
CA PRO A 169 -7.53 1.33 -2.32
C PRO A 169 -8.26 0.37 -3.28
N ASP A 170 -9.00 0.90 -4.26
CA ASP A 170 -9.53 0.12 -5.37
C ASP A 170 -8.45 -0.02 -6.45
N PHE A 171 -7.95 -1.25 -6.63
CA PHE A 171 -6.90 -1.53 -7.60
C PHE A 171 -7.14 -2.83 -8.37
N ARG A 172 -6.53 -2.91 -9.56
CA ARG A 172 -6.44 -4.13 -10.37
C ARG A 172 -4.97 -4.56 -10.52
N LYS A 173 -4.72 -5.85 -10.42
CA LYS A 173 -3.42 -6.50 -10.65
C LYS A 173 -3.59 -7.50 -11.81
N PRO A 174 -2.73 -7.49 -12.84
CA PRO A 174 -2.86 -8.41 -13.96
C PRO A 174 -2.45 -9.83 -13.51
N TYR A 175 -3.33 -10.82 -13.66
CA TYR A 175 -3.06 -12.18 -13.21
C TYR A 175 -2.43 -13.04 -14.32
N ARG A 176 -3.11 -13.19 -15.45
CA ARG A 176 -2.62 -13.96 -16.60
C ARG A 176 -2.91 -13.22 -17.91
N LYS A 177 -2.14 -13.55 -18.95
CA LYS A 177 -2.32 -13.10 -20.32
C LYS A 177 -2.87 -14.26 -21.15
N LEU A 178 -3.92 -14.02 -21.95
CA LEU A 178 -4.45 -15.03 -22.88
C LEU A 178 -3.34 -15.52 -23.81
N GLU A 179 -3.23 -16.83 -23.97
CA GLU A 179 -2.28 -17.44 -24.88
C GLU A 179 -2.94 -17.60 -26.26
N ARG A 180 -2.39 -16.91 -27.27
CA ARG A 180 -2.96 -16.82 -28.63
C ARG A 180 -2.61 -18.05 -29.47
N ILE A 181 -3.14 -19.21 -29.08
CA ILE A 181 -2.90 -20.51 -29.72
C ILE A 181 -4.23 -21.20 -30.05
N GLY A 182 -4.27 -21.92 -31.18
CA GLY A 182 -5.45 -22.69 -31.61
C GLY A 182 -6.70 -21.81 -31.76
N ASN A 183 -7.78 -22.20 -31.08
CA ASN A 183 -9.06 -21.47 -31.10
C ASN A 183 -9.00 -20.06 -30.49
N PHE A 184 -7.86 -19.66 -29.89
CA PHE A 184 -7.69 -18.40 -29.16
C PHE A 184 -6.73 -17.40 -29.84
N VAL A 185 -6.32 -17.64 -31.09
CA VAL A 185 -5.36 -16.79 -31.83
C VAL A 185 -5.81 -15.33 -31.89
N ASP A 186 -7.06 -15.05 -32.25
CA ASP A 186 -7.60 -13.69 -32.37
C ASP A 186 -8.09 -13.11 -31.03
N GLY A 187 -8.43 -13.96 -30.07
CA GLY A 187 -8.88 -13.59 -28.73
C GLY A 187 -9.73 -14.68 -28.09
N LEU A 188 -10.64 -14.30 -27.19
CA LEU A 188 -11.70 -15.19 -26.75
C LEU A 188 -12.84 -15.14 -27.79
N PRO A 189 -13.16 -16.25 -28.50
CA PRO A 189 -14.30 -16.29 -29.42
C PRO A 189 -15.64 -16.05 -28.69
N SER A 190 -16.66 -15.58 -29.41
CA SER A 190 -17.99 -15.39 -28.86
C SER A 190 -18.68 -16.72 -28.56
N GLY A 191 -19.05 -16.95 -27.30
CA GLY A 191 -19.76 -18.14 -26.86
C GLY A 191 -19.87 -18.20 -25.34
N ASN A 192 -20.28 -19.35 -24.80
CA ASN A 192 -20.46 -19.54 -23.37
C ASN A 192 -19.14 -19.93 -22.70
N TYR A 193 -18.88 -19.36 -21.53
CA TYR A 193 -17.70 -19.69 -20.72
C TYR A 193 -18.09 -19.93 -19.26
N THR A 194 -17.56 -21.00 -18.66
CA THR A 194 -17.63 -21.22 -17.21
C THR A 194 -16.32 -20.76 -16.58
N LEU A 195 -16.40 -19.79 -15.67
CA LEU A 195 -15.30 -19.34 -14.83
C LEU A 195 -15.40 -20.04 -13.46
N SER A 196 -14.49 -20.96 -13.18
CA SER A 196 -14.31 -21.52 -11.84
C SER A 196 -13.29 -20.67 -11.06
N ILE A 197 -13.64 -20.33 -9.83
CA ILE A 197 -12.77 -19.59 -8.90
C ILE A 197 -12.77 -20.31 -7.55
N GLN A 198 -11.59 -20.78 -7.14
CA GLN A 198 -11.39 -21.20 -5.75
C GLN A 198 -11.17 -19.94 -4.90
N ASN A 199 -11.99 -19.73 -3.86
CA ASN A 199 -11.98 -18.51 -3.05
C ASN A 199 -11.42 -18.76 -1.65
N ASN A 200 -10.23 -18.22 -1.37
CA ASN A 200 -9.47 -18.52 -0.16
C ASN A 200 -8.96 -17.24 0.52
N TYR A 201 -8.57 -16.22 -0.26
CA TYR A 201 -8.32 -14.89 0.31
C TYR A 201 -9.64 -14.19 0.68
N ASN A 202 -10.14 -14.44 1.89
CA ASN A 202 -11.40 -13.86 2.35
C ASN A 202 -11.27 -12.34 2.57
N VAL A 203 -12.15 -11.58 1.91
CA VAL A 203 -12.21 -10.11 1.99
C VAL A 203 -13.39 -9.58 2.82
N THR A 204 -14.36 -10.45 3.15
CA THR A 204 -15.62 -10.03 3.81
C THR A 204 -15.41 -9.55 5.24
N SER A 205 -14.39 -10.09 5.93
CA SER A 205 -14.00 -9.72 7.30
C SER A 205 -13.57 -8.26 7.47
N PHE A 206 -13.18 -7.60 6.37
CA PHE A 206 -12.85 -6.16 6.33
C PHE A 206 -13.73 -5.38 5.34
N GLY A 207 -14.89 -5.92 4.96
CA GLY A 207 -15.84 -5.27 4.04
C GLY A 207 -15.36 -5.12 2.59
N GLY A 208 -14.24 -5.75 2.23
CA GLY A 208 -13.66 -5.68 0.89
C GLY A 208 -14.46 -6.44 -0.17
N ARG A 209 -14.16 -6.18 -1.44
CA ARG A 209 -14.74 -6.87 -2.60
C ARG A 209 -13.64 -7.40 -3.51
N LYS A 210 -13.88 -8.52 -4.19
CA LYS A 210 -13.02 -9.05 -5.26
C LYS A 210 -13.82 -9.11 -6.56
N SER A 211 -13.15 -8.94 -7.69
CA SER A 211 -13.76 -9.06 -9.02
C SER A 211 -12.73 -9.62 -10.00
N PHE A 212 -13.15 -10.59 -10.80
CA PHE A 212 -12.38 -11.06 -11.95
C PHE A 212 -12.74 -10.20 -13.17
N ILE A 213 -11.74 -9.72 -13.91
CA ILE A 213 -11.93 -8.78 -15.02
C ILE A 213 -11.13 -9.27 -16.23
N ILE A 214 -11.83 -9.59 -17.32
CA ILE A 214 -11.23 -9.77 -18.64
C ILE A 214 -11.25 -8.41 -19.35
N SER A 215 -10.12 -7.99 -19.90
CA SER A 215 -10.01 -6.77 -20.70
C SER A 215 -9.00 -6.97 -21.82
N THR A 216 -9.31 -6.45 -23.01
CA THR A 216 -8.29 -6.16 -24.02
C THR A 216 -7.53 -4.88 -23.67
N THR A 217 -6.39 -4.67 -24.33
CA THR A 217 -5.56 -3.46 -24.21
C THR A 217 -5.30 -2.91 -25.61
N SER A 218 -5.51 -1.62 -25.82
CA SER A 218 -5.05 -0.88 -27.00
C SER A 218 -3.66 -0.29 -26.73
N TRP A 219 -3.11 0.45 -27.71
CA TRP A 219 -1.88 1.23 -27.54
C TRP A 219 -1.95 2.25 -26.39
N ALA A 220 -3.16 2.76 -26.08
CA ALA A 220 -3.43 3.67 -24.97
C ALA A 220 -3.77 2.94 -23.65
N GLY A 221 -3.60 1.62 -23.61
CA GLY A 221 -3.90 0.78 -22.45
C GLY A 221 -5.32 0.21 -22.44
N GLY A 222 -5.86 -0.05 -21.24
CA GLY A 222 -7.23 -0.56 -21.07
C GLY A 222 -8.29 0.54 -21.19
N LYS A 223 -9.56 0.15 -21.42
CA LYS A 223 -10.71 1.06 -21.57
C LYS A 223 -10.78 2.11 -20.45
N ASN A 224 -10.52 3.38 -20.80
CA ASN A 224 -10.69 4.53 -19.91
C ASN A 224 -11.16 5.76 -20.72
N PRO A 225 -12.44 6.16 -20.63
CA PRO A 225 -12.96 7.30 -21.39
C PRO A 225 -12.58 8.66 -20.79
N PHE A 226 -12.11 8.73 -19.54
CA PHE A 226 -11.85 9.99 -18.83
C PHE A 226 -10.93 10.93 -19.61
N LEU A 227 -9.82 10.41 -20.14
CA LEU A 227 -8.85 11.22 -20.87
C LEU A 227 -9.44 11.84 -22.15
N GLY A 228 -10.24 11.07 -22.90
CA GLY A 228 -10.94 11.57 -24.09
C GLY A 228 -11.99 12.62 -23.75
N ILE A 229 -12.77 12.40 -22.69
CA ILE A 229 -13.77 13.38 -22.20
C ILE A 229 -13.07 14.66 -21.74
N ALA A 230 -11.96 14.57 -21.01
CA ALA A 230 -11.19 15.73 -20.58
C ALA A 230 -10.66 16.57 -21.76
N TYR A 231 -10.09 15.93 -22.79
CA TYR A 231 -9.66 16.63 -24.01
C TYR A 231 -10.84 17.28 -24.76
N LEU A 232 -12.00 16.62 -24.84
CA LEU A 232 -13.19 17.21 -25.46
C LEU A 232 -13.68 18.43 -24.69
N VAL A 233 -13.82 18.36 -23.36
CA VAL A 233 -14.28 19.48 -22.52
C VAL A 233 -13.34 20.69 -22.62
N VAL A 234 -12.02 20.46 -22.49
CA VAL A 234 -11.03 21.54 -22.59
C VAL A 234 -10.98 22.11 -24.02
N GLY A 235 -11.03 21.25 -25.04
CA GLY A 235 -11.07 21.68 -26.45
C GLY A 235 -12.30 22.55 -26.76
N SER A 236 -13.49 22.14 -26.32
CA SER A 236 -14.72 22.92 -26.49
C SER A 236 -14.66 24.27 -25.77
N LEU A 237 -14.09 24.33 -24.56
CA LEU A 237 -13.90 25.58 -23.83
C LEU A 237 -12.95 26.52 -24.57
N CYS A 238 -11.81 26.02 -25.07
CA CYS A 238 -10.85 26.81 -25.84
C CYS A 238 -11.45 27.33 -27.16
N ILE A 239 -12.24 26.53 -27.87
CA ILE A 239 -12.95 26.96 -29.09
C ILE A 239 -13.97 28.06 -28.77
N LEU A 240 -14.76 27.89 -27.71
CA LEU A 240 -15.75 28.89 -27.27
C LEU A 240 -15.09 30.23 -26.90
N LEU A 241 -13.99 30.19 -26.15
CA LEU A 241 -13.21 31.39 -25.81
C LEU A 241 -12.58 32.04 -27.05
N GLY A 242 -12.04 31.23 -27.97
CA GLY A 242 -11.49 31.71 -29.24
C GLY A 242 -12.53 32.40 -30.12
N VAL A 243 -13.76 31.88 -30.20
CA VAL A 243 -14.88 32.51 -30.91
C VAL A 243 -15.31 33.81 -30.22
N ILE A 244 -15.35 33.85 -28.89
CA ILE A 244 -15.64 35.10 -28.14
C ILE A 244 -14.57 36.16 -28.42
N PHE A 245 -13.28 35.81 -28.35
CA PHE A 245 -12.20 36.75 -28.64
C PHE A 245 -12.19 37.19 -30.11
N LEU A 246 -12.53 36.32 -31.07
CA LEU A 246 -12.70 36.69 -32.47
C LEU A 246 -13.86 37.69 -32.66
N ILE A 247 -15.01 37.45 -32.02
CA ILE A 247 -16.16 38.37 -32.07
C ILE A 247 -15.82 39.73 -31.42
N LEU A 248 -15.08 39.72 -30.30
CA LEU A 248 -14.62 40.95 -29.66
C LEU A 248 -13.62 41.71 -30.54
N HIS A 249 -12.65 41.02 -31.17
CA HIS A 249 -11.72 41.63 -32.12
C HIS A 249 -12.44 42.19 -33.37
N LEU A 250 -13.48 41.52 -33.87
CA LEU A 250 -14.26 42.01 -35.01
C LEU A 250 -15.23 43.17 -34.67
N LYS A 251 -15.51 43.41 -33.38
CA LYS A 251 -16.38 44.51 -32.91
C LYS A 251 -15.66 45.69 -32.28
N PHE A 252 -14.52 45.44 -31.64
CA PHE A 252 -13.76 46.40 -30.82
C PHE A 252 -12.26 46.39 -31.16
N GLY A 253 -11.85 45.71 -32.23
CA GLY A 253 -10.48 45.74 -32.74
C GLY A 253 -10.16 47.08 -33.39
N HIS A 254 -9.84 48.07 -32.55
CA HIS A 254 -9.19 49.30 -32.98
C HIS A 254 -7.91 48.98 -33.75
N SER A 255 -7.59 49.79 -34.76
CA SER A 255 -6.33 49.63 -35.48
C SER A 255 -5.18 49.97 -34.54
N LEU A 256 -4.07 49.21 -34.61
CA LEU A 256 -2.84 49.56 -33.90
C LEU A 256 -2.33 50.97 -34.28
N SER A 257 -2.72 51.48 -35.46
CA SER A 257 -2.43 52.85 -35.89
C SER A 257 -3.22 53.93 -35.14
N GLU A 258 -4.30 53.61 -34.42
CA GLU A 258 -5.01 54.58 -33.57
C GLU A 258 -4.34 54.71 -32.19
N ILE A 259 -3.75 53.61 -31.70
CA ILE A 259 -3.02 53.58 -30.42
C ILE A 259 -1.64 54.24 -30.57
N ALA A 260 -0.98 54.05 -31.72
CA ALA A 260 0.33 54.64 -32.04
C ALA A 260 0.30 56.15 -32.39
N VAL A 261 -0.81 56.86 -32.11
CA VAL A 261 -0.98 58.31 -32.29
C VAL A 261 -1.16 59.02 -30.93
N VAL A 262 -0.85 58.31 -29.82
CA VAL A 262 -0.87 58.85 -28.45
C VAL A 262 0.56 58.86 -27.87
N ASP A 263 1.44 59.62 -28.52
CA ASP A 263 2.77 60.07 -28.07
C ASP A 263 2.98 61.53 -28.56
#